data_AF-A0A432S0U1-F1
#
_entry.id   AF-A0A432S0U1-F1
#
_cell.length_a   1.000
_cell.length_b   1.000
_cell.length_c   1.000
_cell.angle_alpha   90.00
_cell.angle_beta   90.00
_cell.angle_gamma   90.00
#
_symmetry.space_group_name_H-M   'P 1'
#
loop_
_entity.id
_entity.type
_entity.pdbx_description
1 polymer ?
#
loop_
_entity_poly.entity_id
_entity_poly.type
_entity_poly.pdbx_seq_one_letter_code
_entity_poly.pdbx_strand_id
1 'polypeptide(L)'
;MLIGHGINSGSYLPHHYSPKGYGKYESIFLLSEFIEIGLIGVLAELLLIFIAFKEFLQIKITRYRDIYVVSLFIPLLIHLVGITFTFFWDALLPLYFLLYKIGEEHFYRF
;
A
#
# COMPACT_ATOMS: atom_id res chain seq x y z
N MET A 1 -5.33 11.23 -19.64
CA MET A 1 -5.46 9.78 -19.89
C MET A 1 -6.32 9.21 -18.79
N LEU A 2 -7.58 8.90 -19.09
CA LEU A 2 -8.56 8.40 -18.13
C LEU A 2 -9.52 7.45 -18.84
N ILE A 3 -8.96 6.47 -19.55
CA ILE A 3 -9.69 5.31 -20.09
C ILE A 3 -8.71 4.13 -20.04
N GLY A 4 -8.93 3.19 -19.13
CA GLY A 4 -8.07 2.02 -18.95
C GLY A 4 -8.35 1.19 -17.71
N HIS A 5 -9.10 1.71 -16.73
CA HIS A 5 -9.61 0.93 -15.60
C HIS A 5 -11.04 0.48 -15.90
N GLY A 6 -11.25 -0.81 -16.16
CA GLY A 6 -12.56 -1.44 -15.97
C GLY A 6 -13.14 -2.31 -17.09
N ILE A 7 -12.52 -2.44 -18.27
CA ILE A 7 -13.09 -3.27 -19.36
C ILE A 7 -12.29 -4.56 -19.62
N ASN A 8 -11.04 -4.66 -19.15
CA ASN A 8 -10.27 -5.89 -19.30
C ASN A 8 -9.13 -6.03 -18.28
N SER A 9 -9.43 -5.98 -16.98
CA SER A 9 -8.45 -6.16 -15.90
C SER A 9 -7.72 -7.52 -15.94
N GLY A 10 -8.20 -8.46 -16.76
CA GLY A 10 -7.58 -9.77 -16.99
C GLY A 10 -6.68 -9.85 -18.23
N SER A 11 -6.37 -8.75 -18.90
CA SER A 11 -5.42 -8.70 -20.02
C SER A 11 -4.09 -8.07 -19.59
N TYR A 12 -3.48 -8.60 -18.52
CA TYR A 12 -2.04 -8.44 -18.35
C TYR A 12 -1.35 -9.38 -19.35
N LEU A 13 -0.26 -8.90 -19.97
CA LEU A 13 0.57 -9.71 -20.86
C LEU A 13 0.90 -11.04 -20.15
N PRO A 14 0.79 -12.19 -20.83
CA PRO A 14 1.07 -13.48 -20.21
C PRO A 14 2.50 -13.44 -19.66
N HIS A 15 2.62 -13.40 -18.33
CA HIS A 15 3.92 -13.40 -17.69
C HIS A 15 4.62 -14.72 -18.06
N HIS A 16 5.89 -14.67 -18.47
CA HIS A 16 6.66 -15.85 -18.89
C HIS A 16 6.67 -16.98 -17.83
N TYR A 17 6.40 -16.65 -16.57
CA TYR A 17 6.36 -17.57 -15.44
C TYR A 17 4.95 -18.09 -15.10
N SER A 18 3.90 -17.60 -15.77
CA SER A 18 2.53 -18.10 -15.56
C SER A 18 2.27 -19.37 -16.38
N PRO A 19 1.85 -20.49 -15.75
CA PRO A 19 1.54 -21.71 -16.47
C PRO A 19 0.39 -21.49 -17.47
N LYS A 20 0.54 -22.00 -18.70
CA LYS A 20 -0.31 -21.75 -19.88
C LYS A 20 -1.79 -22.19 -19.76
N GLY A 21 -2.26 -22.60 -18.59
CA GLY A 21 -3.63 -23.07 -18.35
C GLY A 21 -4.33 -22.45 -17.13
N TYR A 22 -3.64 -21.64 -16.33
CA TYR A 22 -4.26 -20.92 -15.22
C TYR A 22 -4.78 -19.59 -15.74
N GLY A 23 -6.05 -19.56 -16.11
CA GLY A 23 -6.73 -18.32 -16.43
C GLY A 23 -6.62 -17.35 -15.26
N LYS A 24 -6.16 -16.12 -15.57
CA LYS A 24 -6.48 -14.88 -14.87
C LYS A 24 -6.59 -15.00 -13.34
N TYR A 25 -5.55 -15.46 -12.67
CA TYR A 25 -5.42 -15.10 -11.27
C TYR A 25 -5.06 -13.62 -11.25
N GLU A 26 -5.99 -12.78 -10.77
CA GLU A 26 -5.59 -11.53 -10.13
C GLU A 26 -4.49 -11.93 -9.16
N SER A 27 -3.26 -11.56 -9.50
CA SER A 27 -2.10 -11.94 -8.73
C SER A 27 -2.34 -11.42 -7.33
N ILE A 28 -2.57 -12.35 -6.38
CA ILE A 28 -2.49 -12.05 -4.96
C ILE A 28 -1.16 -11.30 -4.83
N PHE A 29 -1.22 -10.04 -4.44
CA PHE A 29 -0.06 -9.15 -4.38
C PHE A 29 1.19 -9.84 -3.82
N LEU A 30 0.99 -10.65 -2.78
CA LEU A 30 2.02 -11.50 -2.17
C LEU A 30 2.76 -12.42 -3.14
N LEU A 31 2.07 -13.07 -4.09
CA LEU A 31 2.70 -13.94 -5.09
C LEU A 31 3.45 -13.14 -6.15
N SER A 32 2.91 -11.98 -6.53
CA SER A 32 3.55 -11.09 -7.50
C SER A 32 4.85 -10.52 -6.94
N GLU A 33 4.78 -9.92 -5.76
CA GLU A 33 5.94 -9.35 -5.07
C GLU A 33 6.94 -10.44 -4.64
N PHE A 34 6.47 -11.62 -4.25
CA PHE A 34 7.40 -12.73 -3.96
C PHE A 34 8.26 -13.11 -5.17
N ILE A 35 7.72 -13.00 -6.39
CA ILE A 35 8.48 -13.27 -7.62
C ILE A 35 9.43 -12.11 -7.93
N GLU A 36 9.02 -10.86 -7.73
CA GLU A 36 9.81 -9.68 -8.10
C GLU A 36 10.88 -9.29 -7.08
N ILE A 37 10.54 -9.23 -5.80
CA ILE A 37 11.41 -8.74 -4.71
C ILE A 37 11.80 -9.85 -3.72
N GLY A 38 11.22 -11.05 -3.85
CA GLY A 38 11.54 -12.21 -3.02
C GLY A 38 10.88 -12.20 -1.64
N LEU A 39 11.09 -13.27 -0.88
CA LEU A 39 10.50 -13.46 0.45
C LEU A 39 10.79 -12.31 1.42
N ILE A 40 12.01 -11.79 1.41
CA ILE A 40 12.44 -10.72 2.32
C ILE A 40 11.68 -9.43 2.01
N GLY A 41 11.48 -9.11 0.74
CA GLY A 41 10.71 -7.95 0.30
C GLY A 41 9.26 -8.03 0.77
N VAL A 42 8.60 -9.17 0.51
CA VAL A 42 7.22 -9.42 0.96
C VAL A 42 7.07 -9.31 2.47
N LEU A 43 8.02 -9.86 3.25
CA LEU A 43 7.99 -9.73 4.71
C LEU A 43 8.17 -8.28 5.17
N ALA A 44 9.01 -7.50 4.48
CA ALA A 44 9.19 -6.09 4.79
C ALA A 44 7.92 -5.27 4.50
N GLU A 45 7.21 -5.56 3.41
CA GLU A 45 5.94 -4.93 3.08
C GLU A 45 4.85 -5.27 4.10
N LEU A 46 4.71 -6.54 4.45
CA LEU A 46 3.77 -6.98 5.48
C LEU A 46 4.07 -6.32 6.83
N LEU A 47 5.34 -6.20 7.19
CA LEU A 47 5.78 -5.50 8.39
C LEU A 47 5.41 -4.01 8.33
N LEU A 48 5.62 -3.37 7.19
CA LEU A 48 5.30 -1.96 6.97
C LEU A 48 3.79 -1.70 7.11
N ILE A 49 2.96 -2.54 6.49
CA ILE A 49 1.49 -2.50 6.63
C ILE A 49 1.14 -2.62 8.11
N PHE A 50 1.67 -3.65 8.78
CA PHE A 50 1.37 -3.89 10.19
C PHE A 50 1.74 -2.69 11.08
N ILE A 51 2.94 -2.14 10.93
CA ILE A 51 3.39 -0.97 11.70
C ILE A 51 2.48 0.23 11.39
N ALA A 52 2.24 0.55 10.11
CA ALA A 52 1.48 1.72 9.72
C ALA A 52 0.07 1.74 10.33
N PHE A 53 -0.63 0.60 10.27
CA PHE A 53 -1.97 0.45 10.85
C PHE A 53 -1.95 0.39 12.38
N LYS A 54 -0.98 -0.31 12.98
CA LYS A 54 -0.85 -0.38 14.44
C LYS A 54 -0.67 1.01 15.04
N GLU A 55 0.26 1.80 14.50
CA GLU A 55 0.51 3.17 14.99
C GLU A 55 -0.74 4.05 14.80
N PHE A 56 -1.41 3.96 13.63
CA PHE A 56 -2.64 4.71 13.39
C PHE A 56 -3.74 4.40 14.42
N LEU A 57 -3.92 3.13 14.78
CA LEU A 57 -4.91 2.70 15.79
C LEU A 57 -4.58 3.15 17.22
N GLN A 58 -3.32 3.52 17.50
CA GLN A 58 -2.88 4.00 18.81
C GLN A 58 -3.06 5.51 18.98
N ILE A 59 -3.34 6.26 17.91
CA ILE A 59 -3.53 7.71 17.94
C ILE A 59 -4.72 8.08 18.83
N LYS A 60 -4.49 9.02 19.76
CA LYS A 60 -5.53 9.62 20.61
C LYS A 60 -5.77 11.06 20.20
N ILE A 61 -6.98 11.36 19.78
CA ILE A 61 -7.41 12.71 19.42
C ILE A 61 -7.75 13.46 20.71
N THR A 62 -7.00 14.52 21.02
CA THR A 62 -7.20 15.32 22.24
C THR A 62 -7.54 16.77 21.94
N ARG A 63 -7.09 17.30 20.79
CA ARG A 63 -7.28 18.68 20.35
C ARG A 63 -7.94 18.72 18.98
N TYR A 64 -8.65 19.80 18.68
CA TYR A 64 -9.26 20.00 17.36
C TYR A 64 -8.24 19.94 16.21
N ARG A 65 -7.01 20.42 16.44
CA ARG A 65 -5.92 20.36 15.45
C ARG A 65 -5.55 18.93 15.06
N ASP A 66 -5.69 17.97 15.98
CA ASP A 66 -5.31 16.58 15.75
C ASP A 66 -6.15 15.95 14.63
N ILE A 67 -7.39 16.40 14.43
CA ILE A 67 -8.28 15.93 13.35
C ILE A 67 -7.64 16.15 11.98
N TYR A 68 -7.04 17.33 11.76
CA TYR A 68 -6.35 17.62 10.50
C TYR A 68 -5.07 16.81 10.35
N VAL A 69 -4.36 16.55 11.43
CA VAL A 69 -3.12 15.75 11.40
C VAL A 69 -3.43 14.29 11.09
N VAL A 70 -4.50 13.73 11.63
CA VAL A 70 -4.98 12.37 11.30
C VAL A 70 -5.20 12.22 9.79
N SER A 71 -5.64 13.27 9.10
CA SER A 71 -5.83 13.23 7.65
C SER A 71 -4.54 12.98 6.85
N LEU A 72 -3.37 13.29 7.41
CA LEU A 72 -2.06 13.05 6.79
C LEU A 72 -1.69 11.57 6.71
N PHE A 73 -2.28 10.72 7.56
CA PHE A 73 -2.07 9.28 7.56
C PHE A 73 -2.86 8.59 6.44
N ILE A 74 -4.00 9.18 6.04
CA ILE A 74 -4.98 8.58 5.12
C ILE A 74 -4.36 8.16 3.78
N PRO A 75 -3.55 8.99 3.08
CA PRO A 75 -2.99 8.61 1.78
C PRO A 75 -2.17 7.32 1.85
N LEU A 76 -1.30 7.18 2.85
CA LEU A 76 -0.50 5.97 3.02
C LEU A 76 -1.38 4.77 3.37
N LEU A 77 -2.33 4.92 4.29
CA LEU A 77 -3.21 3.82 4.70
C LEU A 77 -4.09 3.31 3.55
N ILE A 78 -4.64 4.20 2.73
CA ILE A 78 -5.41 3.83 1.54
C ILE A 78 -4.50 3.12 0.54
N HIS A 79 -3.30 3.63 0.30
CA HIS A 79 -2.32 2.99 -0.58
C HIS A 79 -2.02 1.56 -0.12
N LEU A 80 -1.72 1.37 1.18
CA LEU A 80 -1.43 0.06 1.78
C LEU A 80 -2.62 -0.91 1.79
N VAL A 81 -3.86 -0.44 1.65
CA VAL A 81 -5.01 -1.32 1.35
C VAL A 81 -5.07 -1.61 -0.14
N GLY A 82 -4.83 -0.60 -0.99
CA GLY A 82 -4.81 -0.71 -2.44
C GLY A 82 -3.81 -1.76 -2.95
N ILE A 83 -2.63 -1.85 -2.34
CA ILE A 83 -1.63 -2.88 -2.69
C ILE A 83 -2.15 -4.31 -2.50
N THR A 84 -3.23 -4.56 -1.76
CA THR A 84 -3.81 -5.91 -1.72
C THR A 84 -4.43 -6.34 -3.06
N PHE A 85 -4.75 -5.37 -3.91
CA PHE A 85 -5.33 -5.54 -5.24
C PHE A 85 -4.38 -5.14 -6.38
N THR A 86 -3.29 -4.41 -6.09
CA THR A 86 -2.36 -3.84 -7.08
C THR A 86 -0.89 -4.08 -6.68
N PHE A 87 0.07 -3.62 -7.48
CA PHE A 87 1.48 -3.62 -7.10
C PHE A 87 1.81 -2.60 -6.00
N PHE A 88 2.91 -2.82 -5.27
CA PHE A 88 3.34 -1.98 -4.14
C PHE A 88 3.79 -0.60 -4.62
N TRP A 89 4.50 -0.61 -5.74
CA TRP A 89 5.22 0.54 -6.26
C TRP A 89 4.28 1.59 -6.84
N ASP A 90 4.39 2.80 -6.28
CA ASP A 90 3.72 4.00 -6.77
C ASP A 90 4.71 5.18 -6.76
N ALA A 91 4.62 6.05 -7.76
CA ALA A 91 5.49 7.22 -7.87
C ALA A 91 5.28 8.24 -6.73
N LEU A 92 4.10 8.24 -6.12
CA LEU A 92 3.71 9.08 -5.00
C LEU A 92 4.00 8.44 -3.63
N LEU A 93 4.48 7.19 -3.59
CA LEU A 93 4.81 6.51 -2.34
C LEU A 93 5.76 7.32 -1.43
N PRO A 94 6.81 8.01 -1.94
CA PRO A 94 7.63 8.89 -1.11
C PRO A 94 6.86 10.05 -0.47
N LEU A 95 5.87 10.61 -1.18
CA LEU A 95 4.99 11.65 -0.63
C LEU A 95 4.10 11.07 0.47
N TYR A 96 3.53 9.87 0.27
CA TYR A 96 2.71 9.21 1.28
C TYR A 96 3.50 8.95 2.56
N PHE A 97 4.75 8.48 2.44
CA PHE A 97 5.65 8.34 3.59
C PHE A 97 5.97 9.66 4.27
N LEU A 98 6.20 10.73 3.50
CA LEU A 98 6.47 12.04 4.07
C LEU A 98 5.27 12.56 4.89
N LEU A 99 4.06 12.47 4.34
CA LEU A 99 2.83 12.90 5.02
C LEU A 99 2.59 12.09 6.29
N TYR A 100 2.74 10.76 6.21
CA TYR A 100 2.66 9.88 7.35
C TYR A 100 3.67 10.27 8.44
N LYS A 101 4.92 10.53 8.06
CA LYS A 101 5.98 10.92 9.01
C LYS A 101 5.70 12.26 9.68
N ILE A 102 5.15 13.24 8.95
CA ILE A 102 4.72 14.52 9.55
C ILE A 102 3.62 14.28 10.60
N GLY A 103 2.65 13.43 10.28
CA GLY A 103 1.59 13.05 11.22
C GLY A 103 2.13 12.34 12.46
N GLU A 104 3.02 11.38 12.26
CA GLU A 104 3.68 10.62 13.32
C GLU A 104 4.46 11.56 14.27
N GLU A 105 5.28 12.46 13.74
CA GLU A 105 6.05 13.41 14.55
C GLU A 105 5.15 14.31 15.42
N HIS A 106 3.93 14.64 14.99
CA HIS A 106 3.00 15.44 15.80
C HIS A 106 2.42 14.65 16.99
N PHE A 107 2.18 13.35 16.84
CA PHE A 107 1.59 12.52 17.91
C PHE A 107 2.63 11.88 18.83
N TYR A 108 3.85 11.62 18.34
CA TYR A 108 4.88 10.87 19.05
C TYR A 108 6.09 11.70 19.52
N ARG A 109 6.18 13.00 19.13
CA ARG A 109 7.10 13.91 19.83
C ARG A 109 6.54 14.26 21.21
N PHE A 110 7.23 13.74 22.23
CA PHE A 110 7.20 14.26 23.60
C PHE A 110 7.93 15.61 23.69
#